data_AF-A0A4Q7TJW4-F1
#
_entry.id   AF-A0A4Q7TJW4-F1
#
_cell.length_a   1.000
_cell.length_b   1.000
_cell.length_c   1.000
_cell.angle_alpha   90.00
_cell.angle_beta   90.00
_cell.angle_gamma   90.00
#
_symmetry.space_group_name_H-M   'P 1'
#
loop_
_entity.id
_entity.type
_entity.pdbx_description
1 polymer ?
#
loop_
_entity_poly.entity_id
_entity_poly.type
_entity_poly.pdbx_seq_one_letter_code
_entity_poly.pdbx_strand_id
1 'polypeptide(L)'
;MRKLFQAHRFGGRVPLTCITLLAGILVLSACNQLDSDDPPIANSTDADVTNIEGNERMFKAATEIARCLEESGWDVQVSDGGGWGVEAGIPVGQEAAYQVAYEVCAIELGYNDVTMTDELAAFNFENTSRVVSCLTDLGYETPSAPSRSAYITTLMEDPHSQPWDPYELIADGDVAEAVFACPL
;
A
#
# COMPACT_ATOMS: atom_id res chain seq x y z
N MET A 1 -42.39 -33.21 3.00
CA MET A 1 -42.85 -32.90 1.63
C MET A 1 -41.65 -32.40 0.83
N ARG A 2 -41.23 -33.18 -0.17
CA ARG A 2 -40.05 -32.91 -1.02
C ARG A 2 -40.42 -31.87 -2.09
N LYS A 3 -39.61 -30.83 -2.27
CA LYS A 3 -39.59 -30.03 -3.50
C LYS A 3 -38.24 -30.23 -4.19
N LEU A 4 -38.32 -30.98 -5.29
CA LEU A 4 -37.36 -31.07 -6.39
C LEU A 4 -37.55 -29.87 -7.33
N PHE A 5 -36.61 -29.72 -8.29
CA PHE A 5 -36.58 -28.82 -9.46
C PHE A 5 -35.95 -27.42 -9.21
N GLN A 6 -35.05 -26.88 -10.03
CA GLN A 6 -34.51 -27.27 -11.34
C GLN A 6 -33.23 -26.45 -11.60
N ALA A 7 -32.21 -27.07 -12.20
CA ALA A 7 -31.01 -26.40 -12.67
C ALA A 7 -31.24 -25.76 -14.05
N HIS A 8 -30.86 -24.49 -14.23
CA HIS A 8 -30.74 -23.86 -15.54
C HIS A 8 -29.27 -23.59 -15.88
N ARG A 9 -28.75 -24.38 -16.82
CA ARG A 9 -27.52 -24.08 -17.57
C ARG A 9 -27.90 -23.11 -18.69
N PHE A 10 -27.30 -21.93 -18.71
CA PHE A 10 -27.26 -21.10 -19.92
C PHE A 10 -25.87 -21.18 -20.54
N GLY A 11 -25.78 -21.95 -21.63
CA GLY A 11 -24.65 -21.92 -22.53
C GLY A 11 -24.84 -20.79 -23.55
N GLY A 12 -23.90 -19.84 -23.57
CA GLY A 12 -23.80 -18.82 -24.62
C GLY A 12 -22.48 -18.99 -25.35
N ARG A 13 -22.52 -19.66 -26.51
CA ARG A 13 -21.45 -19.61 -27.52
C ARG A 13 -21.55 -18.28 -28.24
N VAL A 14 -20.50 -17.46 -28.21
CA VAL A 14 -20.37 -16.29 -29.09
C VAL A 14 -19.37 -16.65 -30.21
N PRO A 15 -19.74 -16.41 -31.49
CA PRO A 15 -18.97 -16.88 -32.63
C PRO A 15 -17.71 -16.06 -32.91
N LEU A 16 -16.75 -16.80 -33.43
CA LEU A 16 -15.48 -16.42 -34.04
C LEU A 16 -15.73 -15.53 -35.28
N THR A 17 -15.48 -14.22 -35.19
CA THR A 17 -15.43 -13.35 -36.38
C THR A 17 -13.99 -13.22 -36.86
N CYS A 18 -13.82 -13.77 -38.06
CA CYS A 18 -12.63 -13.82 -38.89
C CYS A 18 -12.44 -12.50 -39.66
N ILE A 19 -11.17 -12.18 -39.96
CA ILE A 19 -10.69 -11.48 -41.17
C ILE A 19 -10.94 -9.95 -41.26
N THR A 20 -9.85 -9.18 -41.19
CA THR A 20 -9.23 -8.60 -42.40
C THR A 20 -7.82 -8.07 -42.12
N LEU A 21 -6.86 -8.58 -42.89
CA LEU A 21 -5.55 -7.99 -43.13
C LEU A 21 -5.69 -6.55 -43.65
N LEU A 22 -4.85 -5.64 -43.15
CA LEU A 22 -4.41 -4.49 -43.94
C LEU A 22 -2.93 -4.21 -43.65
N ALA A 23 -2.13 -4.50 -44.67
CA ALA A 23 -0.71 -4.28 -44.74
C ALA A 23 -0.41 -2.80 -45.02
N GLY A 24 0.55 -2.27 -44.27
CA GLY A 24 1.64 -1.39 -44.73
C GLY A 24 1.30 -0.05 -45.35
N ILE A 25 1.64 1.03 -44.65
CA ILE A 25 2.26 2.23 -45.23
C ILE A 25 3.43 2.66 -44.31
N LEU A 26 4.64 2.54 -44.85
CA LEU A 26 5.84 3.25 -44.40
C LEU A 26 5.73 4.72 -44.83
N VAL A 27 5.77 5.67 -43.89
CA VAL A 27 6.13 7.06 -44.19
C VAL A 27 7.39 7.41 -43.39
N LEU A 28 8.51 7.42 -44.11
CA LEU A 28 9.69 8.18 -43.74
C LEU A 28 9.35 9.67 -43.88
N SER A 29 9.30 10.41 -42.77
CA SER A 29 9.43 11.86 -42.81
C SER A 29 10.63 12.26 -41.95
N ALA A 30 11.61 12.82 -42.64
CA ALA A 30 12.83 13.36 -42.09
C ALA A 30 12.57 14.59 -41.20
N CYS A 31 13.55 14.84 -40.33
CA CYS A 31 13.65 15.89 -39.33
C CYS A 31 13.32 17.29 -39.88
N ASN A 32 12.62 18.10 -39.08
CA ASN A 32 12.85 19.54 -39.07
C ASN A 32 13.05 20.00 -37.63
N GLN A 33 14.24 20.57 -37.46
CA GLN A 33 14.80 21.16 -36.26
C GLN A 33 14.05 22.45 -35.93
N LEU A 34 13.52 22.52 -34.71
CA LEU A 34 13.04 23.76 -34.10
C LEU A 34 13.89 23.98 -32.85
N ASP A 35 14.89 24.85 -33.01
CA ASP A 35 15.54 25.55 -31.91
C ASP A 35 14.47 26.24 -31.06
N SER A 36 14.43 25.91 -29.78
CA SER A 36 13.75 26.69 -28.76
C SER A 36 14.74 26.80 -27.60
N ASP A 37 15.34 27.99 -27.51
CA ASP A 37 16.11 28.46 -26.37
C ASP A 37 15.22 28.46 -25.12
N ASP A 38 15.16 27.34 -24.41
CA ASP A 38 14.69 27.30 -23.02
C ASP A 38 15.88 27.54 -22.07
N PRO A 39 15.73 28.41 -21.05
CA PRO A 39 16.76 28.60 -20.03
C PRO A 39 16.97 27.30 -19.24
N PRO A 40 18.17 27.06 -18.67
CA PRO A 40 18.40 25.88 -17.86
C PRO A 40 17.53 25.98 -16.60
N ILE A 41 16.42 25.23 -16.59
CA ILE A 41 15.70 24.95 -15.35
C ILE A 41 16.64 24.08 -14.53
N ALA A 42 17.33 24.75 -13.60
CA ALA A 42 18.02 24.12 -12.51
C ALA A 42 17.01 23.34 -11.67
N ASN A 43 17.33 22.06 -11.45
CA ASN A 43 16.90 21.27 -10.32
C ASN A 43 15.39 20.97 -10.20
N SER A 44 14.86 20.25 -11.19
CA SER A 44 13.88 19.20 -10.87
C SER A 44 14.66 17.89 -10.82
N THR A 45 15.32 17.61 -9.70
CA THR A 45 15.36 16.22 -9.26
C THR A 45 13.90 15.83 -9.12
N ASP A 46 13.38 15.16 -10.14
CA ASP A 46 12.37 14.12 -9.97
C ASP A 46 12.61 13.52 -8.60
N ALA A 47 11.60 13.59 -7.75
CA ALA A 47 11.62 12.84 -6.52
C ALA A 47 11.99 11.43 -6.94
N ASP A 48 13.19 11.03 -6.56
CA ASP A 48 13.77 9.76 -6.89
C ASP A 48 12.97 8.74 -6.07
N VAL A 49 11.80 8.37 -6.60
CA VAL A 49 10.96 7.23 -6.17
C VAL A 49 11.68 5.93 -6.57
N THR A 50 13.01 5.95 -6.66
CA THR A 50 13.84 4.78 -6.89
C THR A 50 14.85 4.55 -5.77
N ASN A 51 14.42 4.75 -4.51
CA ASN A 51 14.95 3.96 -3.40
C ASN A 51 14.44 2.49 -3.52
N ILE A 52 14.83 1.84 -4.62
CA ILE A 52 14.29 0.56 -5.13
C ILE A 52 14.56 -0.59 -4.16
N GLU A 53 15.67 -0.57 -3.42
CA GLU A 53 16.00 -1.67 -2.51
C GLU A 53 15.04 -1.80 -1.32
N GLY A 54 14.52 -0.68 -0.81
CA GLY A 54 13.51 -0.68 0.25
C GLY A 54 12.17 -1.20 -0.25
N ASN A 55 11.77 -0.73 -1.43
CA ASN A 55 10.49 -1.08 -2.04
C ASN A 55 10.43 -2.56 -2.46
N GLU A 56 11.51 -3.10 -3.05
CA GLU A 56 11.58 -4.51 -3.44
C GLU A 56 11.54 -5.46 -2.23
N ARG A 57 12.23 -5.12 -1.14
CA ARG A 57 12.21 -5.93 0.08
C ARG A 57 10.82 -5.99 0.71
N MET A 58 10.15 -4.83 0.79
CA MET A 58 8.78 -4.75 1.32
C MET A 58 7.79 -5.48 0.41
N PHE A 59 7.90 -5.31 -0.91
CA PHE A 59 7.07 -6.05 -1.87
C PHE A 59 7.21 -7.56 -1.71
N LYS A 60 8.46 -8.03 -1.61
CA LYS A 60 8.75 -9.45 -1.40
C LYS A 60 8.14 -9.96 -0.10
N ALA A 61 8.32 -9.24 1.01
CA ALA A 61 7.76 -9.61 2.30
C ALA A 61 6.22 -9.67 2.26
N ALA A 62 5.58 -8.63 1.72
CA ALA A 62 4.13 -8.57 1.57
C ALA A 62 3.61 -9.75 0.71
N THR A 63 4.29 -10.06 -0.40
CA THR A 63 3.92 -11.18 -1.28
C THR A 63 4.04 -12.54 -0.60
N GLU A 64 5.13 -12.77 0.15
CA GLU A 64 5.34 -14.05 0.83
C GLU A 64 4.37 -14.24 2.00
N ILE A 65 4.09 -13.17 2.76
CA ILE A 65 3.10 -13.19 3.86
C ILE A 65 1.69 -13.38 3.30
N ALA A 66 1.29 -12.65 2.25
CA ALA A 66 -0.01 -12.80 1.60
C ALA A 66 -0.24 -14.26 1.16
N ARG A 67 0.76 -14.87 0.50
CA ARG A 67 0.68 -16.29 0.11
C ARG A 67 0.47 -17.24 1.30
N CYS A 68 1.17 -17.02 2.41
CA CYS A 68 0.99 -17.84 3.61
C CYS A 68 -0.42 -17.69 4.23
N LEU A 69 -0.97 -16.48 4.21
CA LEU A 69 -2.33 -16.19 4.69
C LEU A 69 -3.40 -16.80 3.77
N GLU A 70 -3.22 -16.73 2.45
CA GLU A 70 -4.07 -17.41 1.47
C GLU A 70 -4.08 -18.94 1.67
N GLU A 71 -2.90 -19.54 1.89
CA GLU A 71 -2.77 -20.98 2.20
C GLU A 71 -3.47 -21.36 3.52
N SER A 72 -3.61 -20.39 4.43
CA SER A 72 -4.35 -20.52 5.69
C SER A 72 -5.86 -20.20 5.56
N GLY A 73 -6.32 -19.84 4.37
CA GLY A 73 -7.73 -19.60 4.05
C GLY A 73 -8.23 -18.16 4.24
N TRP A 74 -7.32 -17.19 4.38
CA TRP A 74 -7.68 -15.77 4.42
C TRP A 74 -7.80 -15.17 3.01
N ASP A 75 -8.76 -14.26 2.84
CA ASP A 75 -8.92 -13.48 1.60
C ASP A 75 -8.07 -12.21 1.70
N VAL A 76 -6.88 -12.25 1.09
CA VAL A 76 -5.87 -11.20 1.17
C VAL A 76 -5.32 -10.82 -0.19
N GLN A 77 -4.77 -9.61 -0.29
CA GLN A 77 -4.11 -9.11 -1.49
C GLN A 77 -2.92 -8.23 -1.11
N VAL A 78 -1.92 -8.14 -2.01
CA VAL A 78 -0.83 -7.18 -1.86
C VAL A 78 -1.27 -5.84 -2.43
N SER A 79 -1.01 -4.76 -1.68
CA SER A 79 -1.36 -3.38 -2.05
C SER A 79 -0.17 -2.44 -1.87
N ASP A 80 -0.18 -1.32 -2.61
CA ASP A 80 0.85 -0.29 -2.64
C ASP A 80 0.38 1.06 -2.07
N GLY A 81 -0.71 1.10 -1.29
CA GLY A 81 -1.39 2.30 -0.79
C GLY A 81 -0.60 3.20 0.19
N GLY A 82 0.58 3.66 -0.22
CA GLY A 82 1.57 4.37 0.61
C GLY A 82 2.86 3.57 0.85
N GLY A 83 2.83 2.27 0.55
CA GLY A 83 3.93 1.31 0.66
C GLY A 83 3.41 -0.11 0.43
N TRP A 84 4.29 -1.09 0.23
CA TRP A 84 3.87 -2.49 0.02
C TRP A 84 3.39 -3.13 1.33
N GLY A 85 2.16 -3.63 1.35
CA GLY A 85 1.56 -4.32 2.49
C GLY A 85 0.55 -5.39 2.09
N VAL A 86 -0.03 -6.06 3.08
CA VAL A 86 -1.11 -7.05 2.91
C VAL A 86 -2.43 -6.44 3.36
N GLU A 87 -3.37 -6.32 2.43
CA GLU A 87 -4.76 -5.97 2.72
C GLU A 87 -5.61 -7.24 2.84
N ALA A 88 -6.58 -7.24 3.75
CA ALA A 88 -7.41 -8.41 4.02
C ALA A 88 -8.88 -8.04 4.17
N GLY A 89 -9.75 -8.86 3.58
CA GLY A 89 -11.19 -8.82 3.82
C GLY A 89 -11.55 -9.48 5.16
N ILE A 90 -11.15 -8.89 6.29
CA ILE A 90 -11.32 -9.49 7.62
C ILE A 90 -12.81 -9.49 8.01
N PRO A 91 -13.44 -10.66 8.25
CA PRO A 91 -14.81 -10.70 8.76
C PRO A 91 -14.91 -10.10 10.17
N VAL A 92 -16.02 -9.42 10.47
CA VAL A 92 -16.27 -8.83 11.79
C VAL A 92 -16.11 -9.87 12.90
N GLY A 93 -15.28 -9.57 13.90
CA GLY A 93 -15.00 -10.44 15.05
C GLY A 93 -13.90 -11.48 14.83
N GLN A 94 -13.19 -11.44 13.69
CA GLN A 94 -12.06 -12.31 13.37
C GLN A 94 -10.71 -11.58 13.40
N GLU A 95 -10.66 -10.33 13.84
CA GLU A 95 -9.47 -9.48 13.81
C GLU A 95 -8.32 -10.10 14.63
N ALA A 96 -8.62 -10.64 15.82
CA ALA A 96 -7.64 -11.33 16.64
C ALA A 96 -7.13 -12.63 16.00
N ALA A 97 -8.00 -13.38 15.30
CA ALA A 97 -7.60 -14.59 14.61
C ALA A 97 -6.73 -14.29 13.38
N TYR A 98 -7.06 -13.22 12.65
CA TYR A 98 -6.25 -12.71 11.55
C TYR A 98 -4.87 -12.27 12.02
N GLN A 99 -4.81 -11.49 13.11
CA GLN A 99 -3.55 -11.03 13.69
C GLN A 99 -2.63 -12.19 14.06
N VAL A 100 -3.16 -13.24 14.71
CA VAL A 100 -2.39 -14.45 15.03
C VAL A 100 -1.90 -15.16 13.77
N ALA A 101 -2.73 -15.27 12.73
CA ALA A 101 -2.33 -15.90 11.47
C ALA A 101 -1.22 -15.11 10.76
N TYR A 102 -1.34 -13.77 10.75
CA TYR A 102 -0.33 -12.88 10.20
C TYR A 102 1.01 -13.06 10.94
N GLU A 103 0.99 -13.05 12.27
CA GLU A 103 2.19 -13.24 13.10
C GLU A 103 2.84 -14.60 12.87
N VAL A 104 2.06 -15.67 12.79
CA VAL A 104 2.58 -17.01 12.45
C VAL A 104 3.27 -17.00 11.10
N CYS A 105 2.64 -16.44 10.07
CA CYS A 105 3.23 -16.32 8.74
C CYS A 105 4.52 -15.49 8.75
N ALA A 106 4.52 -14.34 9.43
CA ALA A 106 5.68 -13.49 9.55
C ALA A 106 6.84 -14.18 10.30
N ILE A 107 6.55 -14.96 11.35
CA ILE A 107 7.55 -15.73 12.09
C ILE A 107 8.15 -16.84 11.23
N GLU A 108 7.30 -17.65 10.58
CA GLU A 108 7.76 -18.78 9.76
C GLU A 108 8.63 -18.33 8.59
N LEU A 109 8.34 -17.15 8.03
CA LEU A 109 9.09 -16.55 6.93
C LEU A 109 10.29 -15.72 7.39
N GLY A 110 10.47 -15.50 8.71
CA GLY A 110 11.56 -14.69 9.26
C GLY A 110 11.38 -13.17 9.09
N TYR A 111 10.15 -12.71 8.82
CA TYR A 111 9.78 -11.30 8.74
C TYR A 111 9.39 -10.68 10.09
N ASN A 112 9.19 -11.48 11.13
CA ASN A 112 8.96 -10.97 12.49
C ASN A 112 10.24 -10.43 13.17
N ASP A 113 11.39 -10.44 12.48
CA ASP A 113 12.68 -10.10 13.08
C ASP A 113 13.13 -8.67 12.74
N VAL A 114 12.17 -7.75 12.55
CA VAL A 114 12.51 -6.32 12.55
C VAL A 114 12.70 -5.90 14.00
N THR A 115 13.90 -6.14 14.52
CA THR A 115 14.31 -5.56 15.81
C THR A 115 14.16 -4.04 15.68
N MET A 116 13.24 -3.46 16.45
CA MET A 116 13.11 -2.01 16.51
C MET A 116 14.45 -1.43 16.97
N THR A 117 14.97 -0.49 16.20
CA THR A 117 16.18 0.26 16.55
C THR A 117 15.82 1.71 16.85
N ASP A 118 16.66 2.40 17.62
CA ASP A 118 16.46 3.82 17.89
C ASP A 118 16.38 4.65 16.58
N GLU A 119 17.14 4.24 15.55
CA GLU A 119 17.12 4.89 14.24
C GLU A 119 15.80 4.64 13.50
N LEU A 120 15.27 3.42 13.54
CA LEU A 120 13.98 3.11 12.93
C LEU A 120 12.82 3.78 13.69
N ALA A 121 12.85 3.80 15.02
CA ALA A 121 11.87 4.47 15.84
C ALA A 121 11.89 6.00 15.63
N ALA A 122 13.09 6.57 15.49
CA ALA A 122 13.29 7.97 15.11
C ALA A 122 12.70 8.28 13.73
N PHE A 123 12.98 7.44 12.73
CA PHE A 123 12.44 7.57 11.39
C PHE A 123 10.90 7.52 11.40
N ASN A 124 10.30 6.58 12.15
CA ASN A 124 8.84 6.49 12.31
C ASN A 124 8.26 7.78 12.92
N PHE A 125 8.89 8.35 13.96
CA PHE A 125 8.43 9.61 14.55
C PHE A 125 8.44 10.76 13.53
N GLU A 126 9.51 10.87 12.74
CA GLU A 126 9.69 11.92 11.73
C GLU A 126 8.67 11.77 10.60
N ASN A 127 8.41 10.54 10.16
CA ASN A 127 7.41 10.27 9.13
C ASN A 127 5.98 10.54 9.61
N THR A 128 5.62 10.14 10.84
CA THR A 128 4.33 10.48 11.45
C THR A 128 4.17 12.00 11.60
N SER A 129 5.24 12.71 11.96
CA SER A 129 5.22 14.18 12.02
C SER A 129 4.95 14.82 10.66
N ARG A 130 5.50 14.26 9.57
CA ARG A 130 5.22 14.70 8.19
C ARG A 130 3.74 14.53 7.84
N VAL A 131 3.14 13.39 8.20
CA VAL A 131 1.71 13.14 7.97
C VAL A 131 0.84 14.11 8.76
N VAL A 132 1.12 14.31 10.05
CA VAL A 132 0.38 15.28 10.88
C VAL A 132 0.43 16.69 10.29
N SER A 133 1.59 17.11 9.78
CA SER A 133 1.70 18.41 9.08
C SER A 133 0.81 18.48 7.85
N CYS A 134 0.83 17.44 7.00
CA CYS A 134 -0.01 17.36 5.81
C CYS A 134 -1.51 17.42 6.17
N LEU A 135 -1.94 16.62 7.15
CA LEU A 135 -3.32 16.60 7.61
C LEU A 135 -3.77 17.95 8.15
N THR A 136 -2.92 18.61 8.93
CA THR A 136 -3.18 19.96 9.46
C THR A 136 -3.31 20.99 8.32
N ASP A 137 -2.45 20.92 7.31
CA ASP A 137 -2.51 21.81 6.13
C ASP A 137 -3.78 21.63 5.31
N LEU A 138 -4.36 20.42 5.31
CA LEU A 138 -5.66 20.11 4.71
C LEU A 138 -6.85 20.46 5.62
N GLY A 139 -6.61 20.88 6.85
CA GLY A 139 -7.63 21.30 7.81
C GLY A 139 -8.21 20.17 8.66
N TYR A 140 -7.61 18.98 8.66
CA TYR A 140 -7.98 17.91 9.58
C TYR A 140 -7.48 18.20 11.01
N GLU A 141 -8.23 17.72 12.00
CA GLU A 141 -7.79 17.69 13.39
C GLU A 141 -6.86 16.50 13.60
N THR A 142 -5.75 16.72 14.32
CA THR A 142 -4.74 15.70 14.59
C THR A 142 -4.39 15.65 16.07
N PRO A 143 -4.06 14.47 16.64
CA PRO A 143 -3.67 14.37 18.04
C PRO A 143 -2.36 15.11 18.32
N SER A 144 -2.23 15.60 19.55
CA SER A 144 -1.00 16.28 19.99
C SER A 144 0.18 15.31 19.97
N ALA A 145 1.28 15.74 19.37
CA ALA A 145 2.47 14.91 19.27
C ALA A 145 3.06 14.57 20.66
N PRO A 146 3.46 13.31 20.90
CA PRO A 146 4.30 12.98 22.05
C PRO A 146 5.69 13.60 21.88
N SER A 147 6.48 13.62 22.95
CA SER A 147 7.90 13.94 22.79
C SER A 147 8.60 12.85 21.98
N ARG A 148 9.56 13.23 21.13
CA ARG A 148 10.33 12.28 20.31
C ARG A 148 10.94 11.16 21.15
N SER A 149 11.46 11.48 22.33
CA SER A 149 12.03 10.48 23.24
C SER A 149 10.98 9.51 23.77
N ALA A 150 9.78 9.99 24.13
CA ALA A 150 8.72 9.12 24.63
C ALA A 150 8.23 8.18 23.52
N TYR A 151 8.05 8.68 22.30
CA TYR A 151 7.67 7.85 21.15
C TYR A 151 8.69 6.75 20.87
N ILE A 152 9.99 7.11 20.83
CA ILE A 152 11.07 6.13 20.61
C ILE A 152 11.09 5.09 21.72
N THR A 153 11.02 5.51 22.99
CA THR A 153 10.97 4.57 24.12
C THR A 153 9.81 3.60 24.00
N THR A 154 8.61 4.08 23.68
CA THR A 154 7.44 3.21 23.55
C THR A 154 7.58 2.21 22.41
N LEU A 155 8.06 2.62 21.23
CA LEU A 155 8.30 1.68 20.12
C LEU A 155 9.44 0.70 20.41
N MET A 156 10.46 1.11 21.15
CA MET A 156 11.57 0.22 21.53
C MET A 156 11.14 -0.82 22.57
N GLU A 157 10.22 -0.47 23.45
CA GLU A 157 9.64 -1.39 24.46
C GLU A 157 8.60 -2.33 23.86
N ASP A 158 7.78 -1.83 22.93
CA ASP A 158 6.77 -2.58 22.19
C ASP A 158 6.77 -2.16 20.70
N PRO A 159 7.50 -2.88 19.84
CA PRO A 159 7.57 -2.61 18.41
C PRO A 159 6.22 -2.67 17.67
N HIS A 160 5.22 -3.30 18.27
CA HIS A 160 3.88 -3.43 17.69
C HIS A 160 2.91 -2.35 18.21
N SER A 161 3.33 -1.52 19.15
CA SER A 161 2.53 -0.40 19.63
C SER A 161 2.34 0.67 18.54
N GLN A 162 1.26 1.42 18.64
CA GLN A 162 1.02 2.65 17.86
C GLN A 162 1.02 3.84 18.82
N PRO A 163 2.19 4.35 19.24
CA PRO A 163 2.26 5.40 20.27
C PRO A 163 1.70 6.74 19.81
N TRP A 164 1.50 6.93 18.50
CA TRP A 164 0.90 8.12 17.91
C TRP A 164 0.33 7.77 16.54
N ASP A 165 -0.99 7.68 16.45
CA ASP A 165 -1.71 7.53 15.19
C ASP A 165 -2.13 8.93 14.68
N PRO A 166 -1.64 9.38 13.52
CA PRO A 166 -1.98 10.71 13.01
C PRO A 166 -3.46 10.84 12.60
N TYR A 167 -4.16 9.73 12.37
CA TYR A 167 -5.55 9.71 11.89
C TYR A 167 -6.58 9.51 13.00
N GLU A 168 -6.17 9.33 14.26
CA GLU A 168 -7.04 8.96 15.40
C GLU A 168 -8.26 9.87 15.58
N LEU A 169 -8.12 11.17 15.28
CA LEU A 169 -9.16 12.18 15.49
C LEU A 169 -9.99 12.47 14.23
N ILE A 170 -9.67 11.84 13.10
CA ILE A 170 -10.41 12.02 11.86
C ILE A 170 -11.68 11.18 11.92
N ALA A 171 -12.81 11.76 11.49
CA ALA A 171 -14.08 11.03 11.46
C ALA A 171 -13.99 9.82 10.52
N ASP A 172 -14.53 8.67 10.92
CA ASP A 172 -14.46 7.41 10.17
C ASP A 172 -14.85 7.54 8.68
N GLY A 173 -15.79 8.43 8.35
CA GLY A 173 -16.23 8.68 6.97
C GLY A 173 -15.18 9.36 6.07
N ASP A 174 -14.20 10.04 6.68
CA ASP A 174 -13.20 10.87 6.01
C ASP A 174 -11.79 10.26 6.09
N VAL A 175 -11.56 9.24 6.95
CA VAL A 175 -10.24 8.59 7.14
C VAL A 175 -9.65 8.09 5.82
N ALA A 176 -10.45 7.46 4.96
CA ALA A 176 -9.96 6.94 3.68
C ALA A 176 -9.47 8.06 2.73
N GLU A 177 -10.16 9.20 2.72
CA GLU A 177 -9.75 10.38 1.96
C GLU A 177 -8.48 10.98 2.55
N ALA A 178 -8.41 11.10 3.88
CA ALA A 178 -7.26 11.65 4.59
C ALA A 178 -5.99 10.80 4.38
N VAL A 179 -6.11 9.47 4.46
CA VAL A 179 -5.01 8.51 4.18
C VAL A 179 -4.55 8.63 2.75
N PHE A 180 -5.48 8.73 1.79
CA PHE A 180 -5.14 8.92 0.38
C PHE A 180 -4.41 10.25 0.13
N ALA A 181 -4.82 11.31 0.81
CA ALA A 181 -4.23 12.64 0.64
C ALA A 181 -2.86 12.79 1.35
N CYS A 182 -2.66 12.14 2.50
CA CYS A 182 -1.48 12.29 3.35
C CYS A 182 -0.88 10.93 3.75
N PRO A 183 -0.38 10.11 2.81
CA PRO A 183 0.06 8.74 3.12
C PRO A 183 1.24 8.73 4.10
N LEU A 184 1.18 7.78 5.05
CA LEU A 184 2.26 7.48 6.00
C LEU A 184 3.38 6.72 5.29
#